data_AF-A0A6C2YM52-F1
#
_entry.id   AF-A0A6C2YM52-F1
#
_cell.length_a   1.000
_cell.length_b   1.000
_cell.length_c   1.000
_cell.angle_alpha   90.00
_cell.angle_beta   90.00
_cell.angle_gamma   90.00
#
_symmetry.space_group_name_H-M   'P 1'
#
loop_
_entity.id
_entity.type
_entity.pdbx_description
1 polymer ?
#
loop_
_entity_poly.entity_id
_entity_poly.type
_entity_poly.pdbx_seq_one_letter_code
_entity_poly.pdbx_strand_id
1 'polypeptide(L)'
;MTTTTIIPSLDELFSEYLGSSSVEHPEAASEIQPYQMSPALRIDAKQAWNDALFPMHPIPGKLKQPDEWLRMLHQSQAKLRIWFAVGSTPQQLAEPAVLLSQNRLSPPSDLVSQESLRSRLLKQRDVALSAKDLANTLLSCGLLREMGAYEDALIGLRAIPTAELPSELLAIVRNEEAVILWEQGNHSTAEAIWAEQPDHVGSQINWRLTQGWAGTAQAKSLIEFQAHMTEHSGWFEWLAFEQIVWECRRNEKTE
;
A
#
# COMPACT_ATOMS: atom_id res chain seq x y z
N MET A 1 5.33 42.45 3.64
CA MET A 1 4.16 41.96 2.90
C MET A 1 3.91 40.54 3.36
N THR A 2 2.96 40.36 4.25
CA THR A 2 2.56 39.04 4.78
C THR A 2 1.51 38.46 3.83
N THR A 3 1.91 37.46 3.04
CA THR A 3 0.96 36.62 2.30
C THR A 3 0.21 35.78 3.31
N THR A 4 -1.04 36.16 3.57
CA THR A 4 -1.99 35.34 4.30
C THR A 4 -2.26 34.09 3.46
N THR A 5 -1.73 32.94 3.88
CA THR A 5 -2.03 31.66 3.27
C THR A 5 -3.50 31.34 3.58
N ILE A 6 -4.37 31.55 2.59
CA ILE A 6 -5.78 31.17 2.69
C ILE A 6 -5.80 29.65 2.57
N ILE A 7 -6.14 28.97 3.67
CA ILE A 7 -6.40 27.53 3.66
C ILE A 7 -7.74 27.36 2.96
N PRO A 8 -7.82 26.64 1.84
CA PRO A 8 -9.08 26.44 1.13
C PRO A 8 -10.08 25.72 2.05
N SER A 9 -11.35 26.07 1.94
CA SER A 9 -12.41 25.37 2.64
C SER A 9 -12.54 23.93 2.13
N LEU A 10 -13.10 23.06 2.97
CA LEU A 10 -13.33 21.64 2.62
C LEU A 10 -14.11 21.52 1.30
N ASP A 11 -15.15 22.35 1.13
CA ASP A 11 -15.99 22.37 -0.07
C ASP A 11 -15.21 22.81 -1.32
N GLU A 12 -14.23 23.69 -1.19
CA GLU A 12 -13.35 24.13 -2.29
C GLU A 12 -12.39 23.00 -2.68
N LEU A 13 -11.76 22.33 -1.70
CA LEU A 13 -10.89 21.17 -1.95
C LEU A 13 -11.66 20.01 -2.61
N PHE A 14 -12.89 19.75 -2.17
CA PHE A 14 -13.77 18.75 -2.77
C PHE A 14 -14.21 19.13 -4.19
N SER A 15 -14.58 20.40 -4.41
CA SER A 15 -15.00 20.87 -5.74
C SER A 15 -13.85 20.81 -6.75
N GLU A 16 -12.63 21.10 -6.30
CA GLU A 16 -11.41 20.98 -7.12
C GLU A 16 -11.08 19.51 -7.43
N TYR A 17 -11.17 18.63 -6.43
CA TYR A 17 -10.96 17.20 -6.58
C TYR A 17 -11.99 16.54 -7.51
N LEU A 18 -13.28 16.85 -7.33
CA LEU A 18 -14.36 16.35 -8.18
C LEU A 18 -14.30 16.96 -9.59
N GLY A 19 -13.96 18.24 -9.72
CA GLY A 19 -13.80 18.91 -11.02
C GLY A 19 -12.65 18.36 -11.87
N SER A 20 -11.60 17.82 -11.22
CA SER A 20 -10.49 17.14 -11.89
C SER A 20 -10.77 15.66 -12.21
N SER A 21 -11.79 15.06 -11.58
CA SER A 21 -12.14 13.65 -11.70
C SER A 21 -13.34 13.45 -12.62
N SER A 22 -13.13 12.97 -13.85
CA SER A 22 -14.20 12.65 -14.82
C SER A 22 -14.95 11.35 -14.48
N VAL A 23 -15.56 11.30 -13.29
CA VAL A 23 -16.36 10.16 -12.82
C VAL A 23 -17.83 10.44 -13.12
N GLU A 24 -18.44 9.64 -14.00
CA GLU A 24 -19.88 9.67 -14.24
C GLU A 24 -20.62 9.24 -12.97
N HIS A 25 -21.51 10.10 -12.48
CA HIS A 25 -22.32 9.85 -11.29
C HIS A 25 -23.40 8.80 -11.57
N PRO A 26 -23.51 7.74 -10.75
CA PRO A 26 -24.72 6.93 -10.74
C PRO A 26 -25.86 7.72 -10.10
N GLU A 27 -26.86 8.10 -10.89
CA GLU A 27 -28.10 8.70 -10.40
C GLU A 27 -28.91 7.66 -9.60
N ALA A 28 -28.79 7.66 -8.26
CA ALA A 28 -29.75 6.99 -7.37
C ALA A 28 -29.71 7.46 -5.90
N ALA A 29 -30.62 8.36 -5.56
CA ALA A 29 -31.46 8.38 -4.34
C ALA A 29 -30.89 7.87 -2.99
N SER A 30 -29.79 8.44 -2.51
CA SER A 30 -29.48 8.65 -1.08
C SER A 30 -28.40 9.73 -0.98
N GLU A 31 -28.37 10.52 0.08
CA GLU A 31 -27.23 11.42 0.35
C GLU A 31 -26.00 10.55 0.61
N ILE A 32 -25.26 10.24 -0.46
CA ILE A 32 -23.97 9.55 -0.37
C ILE A 32 -23.04 10.55 0.33
N GLN A 33 -22.65 10.23 1.55
CA GLN A 33 -21.70 11.02 2.30
C GLN A 33 -20.34 10.96 1.59
N PRO A 34 -19.52 12.04 1.58
CA PRO A 34 -18.27 12.08 0.84
C PRO A 34 -17.31 10.91 1.13
N TYR A 35 -17.33 10.37 2.36
CA TYR A 35 -16.53 9.20 2.74
C TYR A 35 -17.05 7.86 2.18
N GLN A 36 -18.24 7.84 1.58
CA GLN A 36 -18.86 6.69 0.90
C GLN A 36 -18.60 6.70 -0.61
N MET A 37 -18.03 7.78 -1.15
CA MET A 37 -17.51 7.79 -2.51
C MET A 37 -16.07 7.29 -2.50
N SER A 38 -15.86 6.00 -2.78
CA SER A 38 -14.56 5.56 -3.28
C SER A 38 -14.49 5.98 -4.75
N PRO A 39 -13.61 6.92 -5.14
CA PRO A 39 -13.41 7.21 -6.55
C PRO A 39 -13.03 5.90 -7.24
N ALA A 40 -13.74 5.55 -8.31
CA ALA A 40 -13.30 4.49 -9.20
C ALA A 40 -12.06 5.01 -9.94
N LEU A 41 -10.93 5.02 -9.24
CA LEU A 41 -9.64 5.44 -9.79
C LEU A 41 -9.37 4.57 -11.00
N ARG A 42 -9.40 5.16 -12.19
CA ARG A 42 -8.94 4.47 -13.40
C ARG A 42 -7.50 4.06 -13.14
N ILE A 43 -7.27 2.75 -13.13
CA ILE A 43 -5.95 2.20 -12.85
C ILE A 43 -5.03 2.49 -14.03
N ASP A 44 -4.19 3.51 -13.93
CA ASP A 44 -3.05 3.68 -14.83
C ASP A 44 -1.99 2.63 -14.45
N ALA A 45 -1.79 1.65 -15.32
CA ALA A 45 -0.91 0.51 -15.06
C ALA A 45 0.55 0.92 -14.83
N LYS A 46 1.01 1.99 -15.49
CA LYS A 46 2.37 2.49 -15.36
C LYS A 46 2.54 3.25 -14.06
N GLN A 47 1.57 4.09 -13.70
CA GLN A 47 1.58 4.78 -12.41
C GLN A 47 1.51 3.77 -11.26
N ALA A 48 0.59 2.82 -11.34
CA ALA A 48 0.47 1.74 -10.36
C ALA A 48 1.77 0.93 -10.24
N TRP A 49 2.48 0.69 -11.34
CA TRP A 49 3.79 0.05 -11.31
C TRP A 49 4.83 0.89 -10.55
N ASN A 50 4.90 2.19 -10.81
CA ASN A 50 5.82 3.08 -10.09
C ASN A 50 5.48 3.14 -8.60
N ASP A 51 4.18 3.21 -8.26
CA ASP A 51 3.71 3.21 -6.88
C ASP A 51 4.03 1.87 -6.19
N ALA A 52 3.91 0.73 -6.88
CA ALA A 52 4.24 -0.60 -6.37
C ALA A 52 5.73 -0.78 -6.02
N LEU A 53 6.59 -0.05 -6.71
CA LEU A 53 8.04 -0.03 -6.50
C LEU A 53 8.47 1.05 -5.51
N PHE A 54 7.57 1.93 -5.07
CA PHE A 54 7.90 3.01 -4.16
C PHE A 54 8.62 2.53 -2.88
N PRO A 55 8.20 1.44 -2.22
CA PRO A 55 8.92 0.91 -1.05
C PRO A 55 10.35 0.42 -1.34
N MET A 56 10.69 0.23 -2.62
CA MET A 56 11.99 -0.26 -3.09
C MET A 56 12.91 0.85 -3.61
N HIS A 57 12.51 2.13 -3.53
CA HIS A 57 13.29 3.25 -4.08
C HIS A 57 14.79 3.27 -3.67
N PRO A 58 15.19 2.84 -2.45
CA PRO A 58 16.61 2.75 -2.08
C PRO A 58 17.42 1.68 -2.83
N ILE A 59 16.76 0.74 -3.51
CA ILE A 59 17.42 -0.38 -4.20
C ILE A 59 17.82 0.07 -5.62
N PRO A 60 19.12 0.09 -5.96
CA PRO A 60 19.56 0.45 -7.29
C PRO A 60 19.17 -0.63 -8.30
N GLY A 61 18.49 -0.24 -9.38
CA GLY A 61 18.19 -1.16 -10.48
C GLY A 61 17.00 -0.70 -11.31
N LYS A 62 17.01 -1.04 -12.60
CA LYS A 62 15.82 -0.88 -13.45
C LYS A 62 15.02 -2.18 -13.39
N LEU A 63 13.92 -2.14 -12.64
CA LEU A 63 12.97 -3.24 -12.61
C LEU A 63 12.05 -3.14 -13.83
N LYS A 64 11.89 -4.26 -14.54
CA LYS A 64 10.95 -4.36 -15.66
C LYS A 64 9.57 -4.73 -15.09
N GLN A 65 8.56 -3.97 -15.51
CA GLN A 65 7.16 -4.31 -15.28
C GLN A 65 6.85 -5.71 -15.85
N PRO A 66 6.29 -6.63 -15.05
CA PRO A 66 5.83 -7.92 -15.54
C PRO A 66 4.75 -7.76 -16.61
N ASP A 67 4.75 -8.63 -17.62
CA ASP A 67 3.77 -8.57 -18.72
C ASP A 67 2.32 -8.79 -18.20
N GLU A 68 2.16 -9.46 -17.06
CA GLU A 68 0.88 -9.76 -16.41
C GLU A 68 0.44 -8.69 -15.41
N TRP A 69 1.21 -7.61 -15.24
CA TRP A 69 0.96 -6.60 -14.21
C TRP A 69 -0.46 -6.04 -14.25
N LEU A 70 -0.94 -5.66 -15.44
CA LEU A 70 -2.31 -5.15 -15.61
C LEU A 70 -3.35 -6.18 -15.15
N ARG A 71 -3.14 -7.45 -15.48
CA ARG A 71 -4.03 -8.54 -15.04
C ARG A 71 -3.98 -8.68 -13.51
N MET A 72 -2.80 -8.58 -12.90
CA MET A 72 -2.64 -8.66 -11.44
C MET A 72 -3.35 -7.51 -10.72
N LEU A 73 -3.26 -6.29 -11.27
CA LEU A 73 -3.98 -5.13 -10.73
C LEU A 73 -5.50 -5.35 -10.73
N HIS A 74 -6.07 -5.91 -11.80
CA HIS A 74 -7.51 -6.18 -11.90
C HIS A 74 -7.96 -7.42 -11.11
N GLN A 75 -7.07 -8.40 -10.91
CA GLN A 75 -7.35 -9.61 -10.13
C GLN A 75 -7.22 -9.37 -8.63
N SER A 76 -6.58 -8.28 -8.23
CA SER A 76 -6.62 -7.78 -6.87
C SER A 76 -8.05 -7.34 -6.53
N GLN A 77 -8.90 -8.31 -6.18
CA GLN A 77 -10.13 -8.04 -5.45
C GLN A 77 -9.79 -7.17 -4.24
N ALA A 78 -10.74 -6.33 -3.81
CA ALA A 78 -10.65 -5.46 -2.63
C ALA A 78 -10.19 -6.27 -1.40
N LYS A 79 -8.87 -6.36 -1.21
CA LYS A 79 -8.23 -7.03 -0.09
C LYS A 79 -7.82 -5.93 0.89
N LEU A 80 -8.01 -6.19 2.19
CA LEU A 80 -7.28 -5.45 3.23
C LEU A 80 -5.80 -5.68 2.95
N ARG A 81 -5.13 -4.69 2.37
CA ARG A 81 -3.70 -4.74 2.16
C ARG A 81 -3.03 -3.78 3.08
N ILE A 82 -1.88 -4.18 3.57
CA ILE A 82 -0.97 -3.27 4.23
C ILE A 82 -0.37 -2.36 3.16
N TRP A 83 -0.32 -1.06 3.46
CA TRP A 83 -0.17 -0.01 2.46
C TRP A 83 1.25 0.04 1.89
N PHE A 84 2.27 0.08 2.74
CA PHE A 84 3.65 0.13 2.27
C PHE A 84 4.26 -1.25 2.17
N ALA A 85 3.93 -1.98 1.11
CA ALA A 85 4.48 -3.29 0.79
C ALA A 85 4.84 -3.39 -0.71
N VAL A 86 5.85 -4.18 -1.04
CA VAL A 86 6.30 -4.36 -2.43
C VAL A 86 5.18 -4.98 -3.25
N GLY A 87 4.82 -4.35 -4.37
CA GLY A 87 3.76 -4.85 -5.24
C GLY A 87 2.35 -4.36 -4.90
N SER A 88 2.17 -3.66 -3.77
CA SER A 88 0.88 -3.03 -3.42
C SER A 88 0.82 -1.61 -3.95
N THR A 89 -0.36 -1.15 -4.35
CA THR A 89 -0.56 0.19 -4.92
C THR A 89 -1.74 0.91 -4.27
N PRO A 90 -1.73 2.25 -4.18
CA PRO A 90 -2.84 3.02 -3.61
C PRO A 90 -4.17 2.73 -4.31
N GLN A 91 -4.13 2.51 -5.63
CA GLN A 91 -5.30 2.22 -6.45
C GLN A 91 -5.95 0.87 -6.09
N GLN A 92 -5.26 -0.02 -5.36
CA GLN A 92 -5.79 -1.28 -4.85
C GLN A 92 -6.36 -1.17 -3.43
N LEU A 93 -6.17 -0.03 -2.75
CA LEU A 93 -6.67 0.21 -1.40
C LEU A 93 -8.11 0.73 -1.49
N ALA A 94 -9.09 -0.16 -1.34
CA ALA A 94 -10.50 0.24 -1.22
C ALA A 94 -10.91 0.40 0.25
N GLU A 95 -11.58 1.51 0.57
CA GLU A 95 -12.28 1.81 1.82
C GLU A 95 -11.65 1.24 3.12
N PRO A 96 -10.61 1.89 3.68
CA PRO A 96 -10.01 1.53 4.98
C PRO A 96 -11.04 1.34 6.11
N ALA A 97 -12.15 2.08 6.03
CA ALA A 97 -13.26 2.04 6.98
C ALA A 97 -14.01 0.70 6.98
N VAL A 98 -14.35 0.16 5.81
CA VAL A 98 -15.05 -1.13 5.67
C VAL A 98 -14.12 -2.27 6.05
N LEU A 99 -12.87 -2.15 5.62
CA LEU A 99 -11.78 -3.06 5.90
C LEU A 99 -11.57 -3.27 7.42
N LEU A 100 -11.53 -2.20 8.23
CA LEU A 100 -11.37 -2.31 9.69
C LEU A 100 -12.59 -2.90 10.41
N SER A 101 -13.77 -2.90 9.79
CA SER A 101 -15.02 -3.35 10.41
C SER A 101 -15.34 -4.83 10.24
N GLN A 102 -14.80 -5.48 9.20
CA GLN A 102 -15.31 -6.80 8.77
C GLN A 102 -14.50 -8.02 9.23
N ASN A 103 -13.28 -7.85 9.75
CA ASN A 103 -12.45 -8.90 10.36
C ASN A 103 -12.39 -10.23 9.58
N ARG A 104 -12.60 -10.20 8.25
CA ARG A 104 -12.69 -11.37 7.38
C ARG A 104 -12.05 -11.06 6.05
N LEU A 105 -10.90 -11.68 5.84
CA LEU A 105 -10.19 -11.73 4.57
C LEU A 105 -10.58 -13.03 3.88
N SER A 106 -11.25 -12.95 2.73
CA SER A 106 -11.46 -14.12 1.87
C SER A 106 -10.45 -14.09 0.73
N PRO A 107 -9.75 -15.20 0.43
CA PRO A 107 -8.88 -15.26 -0.74
C PRO A 107 -9.71 -15.25 -2.03
N PRO A 108 -9.16 -14.70 -3.14
CA PRO A 108 -9.85 -14.63 -4.42
C PRO A 108 -10.12 -16.03 -4.99
N SER A 109 -11.28 -16.21 -5.62
CA SER A 109 -11.84 -17.52 -6.01
C SER A 109 -11.28 -18.12 -7.30
N ASP A 110 -10.45 -17.40 -8.07
CA ASP A 110 -10.04 -17.84 -9.42
C ASP A 110 -8.66 -18.53 -9.45
N LEU A 111 -8.62 -19.75 -8.92
CA LEU A 111 -7.38 -20.53 -8.69
C LEU A 111 -6.68 -21.06 -9.97
N VAL A 112 -7.42 -21.31 -11.06
CA VAL A 112 -6.88 -22.05 -12.23
C VAL A 112 -5.91 -21.22 -13.07
N SER A 113 -6.06 -19.89 -13.10
CA SER A 113 -5.14 -18.99 -13.82
C SER A 113 -3.87 -18.65 -13.02
N GLN A 114 -3.87 -18.93 -11.71
CA GLN A 114 -2.80 -18.51 -10.80
C GLN A 114 -1.62 -19.48 -10.76
N GLU A 115 -1.83 -20.78 -11.00
CA GLU A 115 -0.75 -21.77 -10.87
C GLU A 115 0.40 -21.56 -11.88
N SER A 116 0.06 -21.20 -13.13
CA SER A 116 1.06 -20.90 -14.16
C SER A 116 1.88 -19.63 -13.86
N LEU A 117 1.22 -18.61 -13.30
CA LEU A 117 1.87 -17.36 -12.89
C LEU A 117 2.76 -17.60 -11.67
N ARG A 118 2.25 -18.32 -10.66
CA ARG A 118 3.00 -18.72 -9.46
C ARG A 118 4.29 -19.47 -9.84
N SER A 119 4.18 -20.50 -10.68
CA SER A 119 5.34 -21.27 -11.16
C SER A 119 6.43 -20.40 -11.81
N ARG A 120 6.02 -19.39 -12.60
CA ARG A 120 6.96 -18.45 -13.21
C ARG A 120 7.59 -17.51 -12.20
N LEU A 121 6.81 -16.97 -11.25
CA LEU A 121 7.33 -16.10 -10.19
C LEU A 121 8.30 -16.85 -9.28
N LEU A 122 8.03 -18.11 -8.96
CA LEU A 122 8.96 -18.99 -8.25
C LEU A 122 10.29 -19.11 -9.00
N LYS A 123 10.22 -19.42 -10.31
CA LYS A 123 11.42 -19.49 -11.15
C LYS A 123 12.18 -18.17 -11.19
N GLN A 124 11.48 -17.04 -11.32
CA GLN A 124 12.09 -15.71 -11.33
C GLN A 124 12.78 -15.39 -10.00
N ARG A 125 12.11 -15.67 -8.87
CA ARG A 125 12.67 -15.54 -7.52
C ARG A 125 13.94 -16.37 -7.37
N ASP A 126 13.94 -17.63 -7.78
CA ASP A 126 15.07 -18.55 -7.60
C ASP A 126 16.28 -18.13 -8.45
N VAL A 127 16.03 -17.64 -9.68
CA VAL A 127 17.06 -17.05 -10.54
C VAL A 127 17.63 -15.77 -9.91
N ALA A 128 16.77 -14.89 -9.40
CA ALA A 128 17.18 -13.63 -8.76
C ALA A 128 18.00 -13.89 -7.48
N LEU A 129 17.56 -14.82 -6.63
CA LEU A 129 18.30 -15.26 -5.44
C LEU A 129 19.69 -15.80 -5.79
N SER A 130 19.76 -16.66 -6.82
CA SER A 130 21.04 -17.21 -7.29
C SER A 130 21.98 -16.12 -7.82
N ALA A 131 21.41 -15.08 -8.43
CA ALA A 131 22.14 -13.92 -8.93
C ALA A 131 22.44 -12.86 -7.84
N LYS A 132 21.98 -13.06 -6.60
CA LYS A 132 22.01 -12.06 -5.50
C LYS A 132 21.34 -10.73 -5.89
N ASP A 133 20.34 -10.80 -6.77
CA ASP A 133 19.55 -9.66 -7.20
C ASP A 133 18.42 -9.41 -6.19
N LEU A 134 18.71 -8.55 -5.20
CA LEU A 134 17.76 -8.21 -4.14
C LEU A 134 16.47 -7.62 -4.70
N ALA A 135 16.56 -6.76 -5.71
CA ALA A 135 15.41 -6.06 -6.27
C ALA A 135 14.44 -7.06 -6.89
N ASN A 136 14.92 -7.91 -7.80
CA ASN A 136 14.06 -8.91 -8.44
C ASN A 136 13.59 -9.99 -7.46
N THR A 137 14.36 -10.29 -6.40
CA THR A 137 13.92 -11.19 -5.34
C THR A 137 12.74 -10.60 -4.57
N LEU A 138 12.87 -9.37 -4.07
CA LEU A 138 11.80 -8.68 -3.33
C LEU A 138 10.55 -8.50 -4.18
N LEU A 139 10.71 -8.05 -5.42
CA LEU A 139 9.60 -7.93 -6.36
C LEU A 139 8.88 -9.27 -6.54
N SER A 140 9.61 -10.35 -6.78
CA SER A 140 9.00 -11.68 -6.96
C SER A 140 8.27 -12.14 -5.70
N CYS A 141 8.82 -11.86 -4.51
CA CYS A 141 8.18 -12.19 -3.23
C CYS A 141 6.90 -11.36 -3.01
N GLY A 142 6.94 -10.05 -3.29
CA GLY A 142 5.76 -9.19 -3.23
C GLY A 142 4.67 -9.65 -4.18
N LEU A 143 5.01 -10.00 -5.43
CA LEU A 143 4.04 -10.54 -6.40
C LEU A 143 3.48 -11.92 -5.99
N LEU A 144 4.27 -12.77 -5.33
CA LEU A 144 3.78 -14.02 -4.75
C LEU A 144 2.82 -13.77 -3.58
N ARG A 145 3.14 -12.81 -2.68
CA ARG A 145 2.25 -12.35 -1.60
C ARG A 145 0.92 -11.85 -2.16
N GLU A 146 0.97 -11.01 -3.17
CA GLU A 146 -0.19 -10.43 -3.87
C GLU A 146 -1.18 -11.51 -4.37
N MET A 147 -0.64 -12.65 -4.80
CA MET A 147 -1.40 -13.83 -5.22
C MET A 147 -1.88 -14.73 -4.06
N GLY A 148 -1.48 -14.46 -2.82
CA GLY A 148 -1.76 -15.30 -1.65
C GLY A 148 -0.81 -16.49 -1.49
N ALA A 149 0.30 -16.55 -2.24
CA ALA A 149 1.33 -17.58 -2.10
C ALA A 149 2.35 -17.20 -1.00
N TYR A 150 1.83 -17.03 0.23
CA TYR A 150 2.57 -16.46 1.36
C TYR A 150 3.78 -17.28 1.78
N GLU A 151 3.65 -18.61 1.84
CA GLU A 151 4.73 -19.51 2.22
C GLU A 151 5.90 -19.41 1.23
N ASP A 152 5.60 -19.34 -0.07
CA ASP A 152 6.62 -19.20 -1.10
C ASP A 152 7.32 -17.84 -1.05
N ALA A 153 6.58 -16.77 -0.79
CA ALA A 153 7.14 -15.44 -0.60
C ALA A 153 8.10 -15.43 0.62
N LEU A 154 7.68 -16.00 1.76
CA LEU A 154 8.52 -16.10 2.97
C LEU A 154 9.78 -16.93 2.76
N ILE A 155 9.69 -18.06 2.03
CA ILE A 155 10.87 -18.86 1.67
C ILE A 155 11.88 -17.99 0.91
N GLY A 156 11.40 -17.19 -0.04
CA GLY A 156 12.22 -16.24 -0.80
C GLY A 156 12.90 -15.20 0.08
N LEU A 157 12.12 -14.51 0.91
CA LEU A 157 12.62 -13.44 1.78
C LEU A 157 13.66 -13.97 2.77
N ARG A 158 13.42 -15.15 3.36
CA ARG A 158 14.33 -15.76 4.35
C ARG A 158 15.61 -16.31 3.73
N ALA A 159 15.63 -16.54 2.41
CA ALA A 159 16.83 -16.93 1.68
C ALA A 159 17.75 -15.73 1.34
N ILE A 160 17.28 -14.49 1.53
CA ILE A 160 18.10 -13.28 1.33
C ILE A 160 19.20 -13.24 2.41
N PRO A 161 20.49 -13.07 2.04
CA PRO A 161 21.59 -12.99 3.00
C PRO A 161 21.58 -11.64 3.73
N THR A 162 20.81 -11.53 4.82
CA THR A 162 20.55 -10.28 5.53
C THR A 162 21.75 -9.71 6.29
N ALA A 163 22.72 -10.54 6.67
CA ALA A 163 23.87 -10.12 7.47
C ALA A 163 24.77 -9.08 6.78
N GLU A 164 24.76 -9.03 5.46
CA GLU A 164 25.58 -8.13 4.64
C GLU A 164 24.78 -6.91 4.13
N LEU A 165 23.47 -6.85 4.40
CA LEU A 165 22.64 -5.77 3.89
C LEU A 165 22.82 -4.48 4.70
N PRO A 166 22.91 -3.31 4.04
CA PRO A 166 22.71 -2.02 4.69
C PRO A 166 21.38 -2.00 5.46
N SER A 167 21.34 -1.25 6.58
CA SER A 167 20.17 -1.17 7.46
C SER A 167 18.88 -0.80 6.74
N GLU A 168 18.96 0.14 5.78
CA GLU A 168 17.83 0.57 4.96
C GLU A 168 17.26 -0.57 4.11
N LEU A 169 18.12 -1.37 3.48
CA LEU A 169 17.70 -2.51 2.66
C LEU A 169 17.18 -3.67 3.51
N LEU A 170 17.79 -3.88 4.67
CA LEU A 170 17.30 -4.85 5.65
C LEU A 170 15.89 -4.50 6.11
N ALA A 171 15.62 -3.21 6.36
CA ALA A 171 14.30 -2.76 6.79
C ALA A 171 13.21 -3.02 5.74
N ILE A 172 13.52 -2.86 4.45
CA ILE A 172 12.58 -3.22 3.36
C ILE A 172 12.24 -4.71 3.41
N VAL A 173 13.25 -5.59 3.55
CA VAL A 173 13.05 -7.05 3.66
C VAL A 173 12.20 -7.40 4.88
N ARG A 174 12.50 -6.79 6.03
CA ARG A 174 11.80 -7.04 7.29
C ARG A 174 10.36 -6.53 7.25
N ASN A 175 10.14 -5.37 6.63
CA ASN A 175 8.80 -4.83 6.41
C ASN A 175 7.95 -5.75 5.53
N GLU A 176 8.50 -6.28 4.43
CA GLU A 176 7.78 -7.24 3.57
C GLU A 176 7.46 -8.55 4.32
N GLU A 177 8.38 -9.06 5.15
CA GLU A 177 8.11 -10.22 6.01
C GLU A 177 6.96 -9.95 6.98
N ALA A 178 6.95 -8.79 7.63
CA ALA A 178 5.89 -8.39 8.55
C ALA A 178 4.54 -8.24 7.84
N VAL A 179 4.51 -7.68 6.63
CA VAL A 179 3.30 -7.59 5.79
C VAL A 179 2.72 -8.98 5.53
N ILE A 180 3.55 -9.94 5.10
CA ILE A 180 3.07 -11.31 4.83
C ILE A 180 2.52 -11.95 6.11
N LEU A 181 3.23 -11.81 7.23
CA LEU A 181 2.78 -12.32 8.52
C LEU A 181 1.45 -11.71 8.93
N TRP A 182 1.27 -10.40 8.70
CA TRP A 182 0.02 -9.72 8.95
C TRP A 182 -1.12 -10.31 8.11
N GLU A 183 -0.93 -10.44 6.80
CA GLU A 183 -1.94 -11.00 5.88
C GLU A 183 -2.29 -12.47 6.18
N GLN A 184 -1.36 -13.22 6.80
CA GLN A 184 -1.60 -14.57 7.31
C GLN A 184 -2.33 -14.62 8.67
N GLY A 185 -2.64 -13.47 9.28
CA GLY A 185 -3.29 -13.38 10.59
C GLY A 185 -2.33 -13.40 11.79
N ASN A 186 -1.01 -13.40 11.58
CA ASN A 186 0.01 -13.39 12.63
C ASN A 186 0.33 -11.95 13.08
N HIS A 187 -0.71 -11.18 13.43
CA HIS A 187 -0.63 -9.74 13.67
C HIS A 187 0.40 -9.34 14.73
N SER A 188 0.44 -10.03 15.88
CA SER A 188 1.37 -9.70 16.97
C SER A 188 2.84 -9.81 16.57
N THR A 189 3.17 -10.76 15.68
CA THR A 189 4.54 -10.94 15.20
C THR A 189 4.91 -9.86 14.18
N ALA A 190 3.98 -9.53 13.27
CA ALA A 190 4.15 -8.43 12.33
C ALA A 190 4.38 -7.09 13.04
N GLU A 191 3.56 -6.80 14.07
CA GLU A 191 3.68 -5.59 14.88
C GLU A 191 5.02 -5.50 15.60
N ALA A 192 5.51 -6.61 16.17
CA ALA A 192 6.83 -6.64 16.81
C ALA A 192 7.95 -6.30 15.82
N ILE A 193 7.90 -6.87 14.60
CA ILE A 193 8.90 -6.60 13.56
C ILE A 193 8.88 -5.12 13.15
N TRP A 194 7.70 -4.51 12.99
CA TRP A 194 7.63 -3.10 12.66
C TRP A 194 8.09 -2.20 13.81
N ALA A 195 7.77 -2.54 15.07
CA ALA A 195 8.20 -1.80 16.24
C ALA A 195 9.73 -1.78 16.43
N GLU A 196 10.43 -2.83 15.97
CA GLU A 196 11.90 -2.90 15.95
C GLU A 196 12.55 -1.99 14.88
N GLN A 197 11.75 -1.37 14.00
CA GLN A 197 12.23 -0.54 12.89
C GLN A 197 11.67 0.89 12.97
N PRO A 198 11.94 1.64 14.06
CA PRO A 198 11.33 2.94 14.29
C PRO A 198 11.74 4.00 13.28
N ASP A 199 12.84 3.81 12.55
CA ASP A 199 13.35 4.77 11.56
C ASP A 199 12.93 4.44 10.13
N HIS A 200 12.43 3.23 9.86
CA HIS A 200 12.01 2.84 8.52
C HIS A 200 10.57 3.25 8.25
N VAL A 201 10.37 4.12 7.27
CA VAL A 201 9.08 4.79 7.16
C VAL A 201 7.94 3.86 6.74
N GLY A 202 8.18 2.91 5.84
CA GLY A 202 7.17 1.91 5.48
C GLY A 202 6.70 1.09 6.69
N SER A 203 7.63 0.68 7.55
CA SER A 203 7.33 -0.06 8.78
C SER A 203 6.51 0.79 9.75
N GLN A 204 6.90 2.05 9.94
CA GLN A 204 6.17 2.97 10.80
C GLN A 204 4.74 3.21 10.34
N ILE A 205 4.52 3.41 9.03
CA ILE A 205 3.18 3.60 8.47
C ILE A 205 2.35 2.36 8.71
N ASN A 206 2.83 1.19 8.25
CA ASN A 206 2.13 -0.07 8.41
C ASN A 206 1.75 -0.34 9.87
N TRP A 207 2.71 -0.20 10.78
CA TRP A 207 2.47 -0.35 12.21
C TRP A 207 1.38 0.59 12.72
N ARG A 208 1.47 1.89 12.41
CA ARG A 208 0.48 2.88 12.88
C ARG A 208 -0.92 2.62 12.36
N LEU A 209 -1.05 2.15 11.13
CA LEU A 209 -2.34 1.79 10.55
C LEU A 209 -2.96 0.61 11.26
N THR A 210 -2.14 -0.37 11.60
CA THR A 210 -2.58 -1.58 12.29
C THR A 210 -2.95 -1.35 13.76
N GLN A 211 -2.29 -0.42 14.44
CA GLN A 211 -2.66 0.03 15.79
C GLN A 211 -3.97 0.83 15.82
N GLY A 212 -4.58 1.05 14.64
CA GLY A 212 -5.77 1.86 14.47
C GLY A 212 -5.45 3.36 14.50
N TRP A 213 -6.31 4.14 13.85
CA TRP A 213 -6.43 5.59 14.00
C TRP A 213 -6.87 5.99 15.43
N ALA A 214 -6.18 5.48 16.44
CA ALA A 214 -6.57 5.56 17.83
C ALA A 214 -6.24 6.91 18.48
N GLY A 215 -5.52 7.83 17.80
CA GLY A 215 -5.25 9.16 18.36
C GLY A 215 -4.53 10.18 17.47
N THR A 216 -4.45 11.40 17.99
CA THR A 216 -3.93 12.62 17.32
C THR A 216 -2.44 12.61 17.00
N ALA A 217 -1.64 11.82 17.72
CA ALA A 217 -0.19 11.72 17.48
C ALA A 217 0.15 11.02 16.16
N GLN A 218 -0.76 10.20 15.61
CA GLN A 218 -0.52 9.38 14.42
C GLN A 218 -0.68 10.16 13.12
N ALA A 219 -1.65 11.08 13.03
CA ALA A 219 -1.86 11.94 11.87
C ALA A 219 -0.63 12.81 11.56
N LYS A 220 0.01 13.36 12.60
CA LYS A 220 1.21 14.20 12.44
C LYS A 220 2.36 13.46 11.75
N SER A 221 2.58 12.19 12.08
CA SER A 221 3.65 11.40 11.49
C SER A 221 3.38 10.99 10.03
N LEU A 222 2.11 10.85 9.64
CA LEU A 222 1.72 10.62 8.24
C LEU A 222 1.92 11.88 7.40
N ILE A 223 1.61 13.05 7.95
CA ILE A 223 1.87 14.35 7.34
C ILE A 223 3.38 14.57 7.16
N GLU A 224 4.18 14.26 8.19
CA GLU A 224 5.65 14.33 8.11
C GLU A 224 6.20 13.41 7.02
N PHE A 225 5.63 12.21 6.86
CA PHE A 225 6.01 11.31 5.77
C PHE A 225 5.57 11.83 4.39
N GLN A 226 4.35 12.33 4.27
CA GLN A 226 3.83 12.90 3.03
C GLN A 226 4.77 13.99 2.49
N ALA A 227 5.35 14.81 3.38
CA ALA A 227 6.32 15.85 3.01
C ALA A 227 7.63 15.32 2.38
N HIS A 228 7.92 14.02 2.52
CA HIS A 228 9.07 13.36 1.90
C HIS A 228 8.72 12.64 0.59
N MET A 229 7.45 12.60 0.20
CA MET A 229 7.02 11.97 -1.05
C MET A 229 7.00 12.98 -2.20
N THR A 230 7.13 12.49 -3.42
CA THR A 230 6.87 13.32 -4.59
C THR A 230 5.37 13.59 -4.68
N GLU A 231 5.00 14.86 -4.90
CA GLU A 231 3.60 15.32 -5.01
C GLU A 231 2.81 14.61 -6.13
N HIS A 232 3.50 13.94 -7.04
CA HIS A 232 2.92 13.17 -8.15
C HIS A 232 2.87 11.65 -7.90
N SER A 233 3.20 11.17 -6.70
CA SER A 233 3.04 9.75 -6.37
C SER A 233 1.60 9.47 -5.97
N GLY A 234 1.05 8.32 -6.39
CA GLY A 234 -0.30 7.94 -5.97
C GLY A 234 -0.40 7.79 -4.45
N TRP A 235 0.71 7.48 -3.79
CA TRP A 235 0.82 7.41 -2.33
C TRP A 235 0.65 8.77 -1.65
N PHE A 236 1.18 9.84 -2.25
CA PHE A 236 1.00 11.21 -1.74
C PHE A 236 -0.47 11.61 -1.79
N GLU A 237 -1.14 11.40 -2.92
CA GLU A 237 -2.57 11.72 -3.11
C GLU A 237 -3.45 10.91 -2.14
N TRP A 238 -3.15 9.62 -2.01
CA TRP A 238 -3.90 8.73 -1.14
C TRP A 238 -3.71 9.06 0.35
N LEU A 239 -2.50 9.42 0.79
CA LEU A 239 -2.26 9.93 2.16
C LEU A 239 -2.99 11.26 2.43
N ALA A 240 -3.02 12.17 1.45
CA ALA A 240 -3.76 13.42 1.56
C ALA A 240 -5.26 13.18 1.76
N PHE A 241 -5.83 12.24 1.00
CA PHE A 241 -7.23 11.83 1.14
C PHE A 241 -7.51 11.28 2.54
N GLU A 242 -6.70 10.36 3.05
CA GLU A 242 -6.89 9.83 4.40
C GLU A 242 -6.78 10.90 5.48
N GLN A 243 -5.89 11.88 5.31
CA GLN A 243 -5.79 13.01 6.21
C GLN A 243 -7.11 13.80 6.25
N ILE A 244 -7.72 14.07 5.10
CA ILE A 244 -9.01 14.76 4.99
C ILE A 244 -10.10 13.94 5.70
N VAL A 245 -10.20 12.64 5.41
CA VAL A 245 -11.18 11.73 6.04
C VAL A 245 -11.02 11.72 7.56
N TRP A 246 -9.79 11.73 8.05
CA TRP A 246 -9.49 11.79 9.48
C TRP A 246 -9.96 13.11 10.11
N GLU A 247 -9.67 14.25 9.49
CA GLU A 247 -10.11 15.57 10.00
C GLU A 247 -11.63 15.67 10.06
N CYS A 248 -12.35 15.17 9.05
CA CYS A 248 -13.82 15.12 9.07
C CYS A 248 -14.36 14.33 10.26
N ARG A 249 -13.86 13.11 10.48
CA ARG A 249 -14.27 12.25 11.62
C ARG A 249 -13.92 12.85 12.98
N ARG A 250 -12.83 13.62 13.06
CA ARG A 250 -12.43 14.30 14.30
C ARG A 250 -13.44 15.37 14.68
N ASN A 251 -13.92 16.15 13.70
CA ASN A 251 -14.88 17.22 13.94
C ASN A 251 -16.28 16.68 14.31
N GLU A 252 -16.71 15.56 13.74
CA GLU A 252 -17.98 14.89 14.11
C GLU A 252 -18.04 14.42 15.57
N LYS A 253 -16.90 14.08 16.18
CA LYS A 253 -16.85 13.63 17.58
C LYS A 253 -16.87 14.77 18.60
N THR A 254 -16.73 16.01 18.14
CA THR A 254 -16.71 17.20 19.00
C THR A 254 -18.05 17.94 19.08
N GLU A 255 -19.05 17.51 18.31
CA GLU A 255 -20.44 17.97 18.36
C GLU A 255 -21.32 17.04 19.22
#